data_AF-A0A954YNQ0-F1
#
_entry.id   AF-A0A954YNQ0-F1
#
_cell.length_a   1.000
_cell.length_b   1.000
_cell.length_c   1.000
_cell.angle_alpha   90.00
_cell.angle_beta   90.00
_cell.angle_gamma   90.00
#
_symmetry.space_group_name_H-M   'P 1'
#
loop_
_entity.id
_entity.type
_entity.pdbx_description
1 polymer ?
#
loop_
_entity_poly.entity_id
_entity_poly.type
_entity_poly.pdbx_seq_one_letter_code
_entity_poly.pdbx_strand_id
1 'polypeptide(L)'
;DLTANVAPPGSGGMLAALHIWQRLLREGPERFGEVYYLGSRPIPPMNDHLDVVVGIYGGMETNFYFAPDGGLLVAMEVFATDERDPAELYFSDYQEFEGRWLPRRIEARHGDRVFADFNVKEIAMEAADEP
;
A
#
# COMPACT_ATOMS: atom_id res chain seq x y z
N ASP A 1 -8.60 -7.01 -15.76
CA ASP A 1 -8.09 -8.02 -14.83
C ASP A 1 -6.86 -7.45 -14.15
N LEU A 2 -6.90 -7.26 -12.83
CA LEU A 2 -5.80 -6.65 -12.08
C LEU A 2 -4.67 -7.67 -11.79
N THR A 3 -5.00 -8.95 -11.67
CA THR A 3 -4.04 -10.03 -11.37
C THR A 3 -3.03 -10.28 -12.50
N ALA A 4 -3.38 -9.92 -13.73
CA ALA A 4 -2.49 -9.98 -14.89
C ALA A 4 -1.65 -8.71 -15.09
N ASN A 5 -1.94 -7.63 -14.35
CA ASN A 5 -1.33 -6.33 -14.60
C ASN A 5 -0.02 -6.15 -13.83
N VAL A 6 1.09 -6.54 -14.45
CA VAL A 6 2.45 -6.40 -13.91
C VAL A 6 3.12 -5.08 -14.30
N ALA A 7 2.36 -4.05 -14.66
CA ALA A 7 2.91 -2.79 -15.12
C ALA A 7 3.39 -1.89 -13.96
N PRO A 8 4.50 -1.15 -14.15
CA PRO A 8 5.39 -1.19 -15.31
C PRO A 8 6.26 -2.46 -15.33
N PRO A 9 6.79 -2.88 -16.48
CA PRO A 9 7.63 -4.08 -16.56
C PRO A 9 8.76 -4.09 -15.51
N GLY A 10 8.87 -5.19 -14.77
CA GLY A 10 9.89 -5.38 -13.73
C GLY A 10 9.56 -4.78 -12.35
N SER A 11 8.37 -4.19 -12.18
CA SER A 11 7.90 -3.61 -10.92
C SER A 11 7.05 -4.54 -10.05
N GLY A 12 6.76 -5.76 -10.51
CA GLY A 12 5.81 -6.66 -9.85
C GLY A 12 4.33 -6.27 -9.99
N GLY A 13 4.02 -5.10 -10.56
CA GLY A 13 2.65 -4.55 -10.58
C GLY A 13 2.49 -3.29 -9.73
N MET A 14 3.52 -2.43 -9.66
CA MET A 14 3.49 -1.19 -8.88
C MET A 14 2.27 -0.31 -9.16
N LEU A 15 1.79 -0.22 -10.41
CA LEU A 15 0.58 0.54 -10.71
C LEU A 15 -0.68 -0.09 -10.10
N ALA A 16 -0.76 -1.42 -10.04
CA ALA A 16 -1.83 -2.11 -9.35
C ALA A 16 -1.77 -1.84 -7.84
N ALA A 17 -0.57 -1.85 -7.25
CA ALA A 17 -0.39 -1.53 -5.84
C ALA A 17 -0.79 -0.08 -5.49
N LEU A 18 -0.38 0.89 -6.30
CA LEU A 18 -0.81 2.28 -6.14
C LEU A 18 -2.32 2.45 -6.32
N HIS A 19 -2.93 1.70 -7.24
CA HIS A 19 -4.38 1.70 -7.44
C HIS A 19 -5.14 1.12 -6.23
N ILE A 20 -4.63 0.03 -5.65
CA ILE A 20 -5.17 -0.55 -4.41
C ILE A 20 -5.08 0.45 -3.26
N TRP A 21 -3.93 1.12 -3.10
CA TRP A 21 -3.77 2.16 -2.10
C TRP A 21 -4.77 3.30 -2.29
N GLN A 22 -4.91 3.82 -3.52
CA GLN A 22 -5.88 4.85 -3.86
C GLN A 22 -7.31 4.41 -3.49
N ARG A 23 -7.67 3.16 -3.79
CA ARG A 23 -8.98 2.59 -3.46
C ARG A 23 -9.21 2.60 -1.96
N LEU A 24 -8.27 2.11 -1.16
CA LEU A 24 -8.39 2.12 0.30
C LEU A 24 -8.62 3.55 0.84
N LEU A 25 -7.89 4.53 0.32
CA LEU A 25 -8.03 5.93 0.74
C LEU A 25 -9.37 6.55 0.33
N ARG A 26 -9.93 6.18 -0.83
CA ARG A 26 -11.19 6.75 -1.35
C ARG A 26 -12.43 6.07 -0.78
N GLU A 27 -12.41 4.75 -0.70
CA GLU A 27 -13.57 3.95 -0.33
C GLU A 27 -13.61 3.61 1.15
N GLY A 28 -12.45 3.61 1.81
CA GLY A 28 -12.31 3.10 3.16
C GLY A 28 -12.44 1.57 3.23
N PRO A 29 -12.10 0.98 4.39
CA PRO A 29 -12.10 -0.47 4.57
C PRO A 29 -13.49 -1.11 4.41
N GLU A 30 -14.56 -0.42 4.79
CA GLU A 30 -15.94 -0.94 4.71
C GLU A 30 -16.42 -1.20 3.28
N ARG A 31 -15.88 -0.47 2.29
CA ARG A 31 -16.23 -0.61 0.88
C ARG A 31 -15.07 -1.11 0.02
N PHE A 32 -13.95 -1.48 0.64
CA PHE A 32 -12.76 -1.92 -0.08
C PHE A 32 -13.01 -3.24 -0.82
N GLY A 33 -13.56 -4.23 -0.11
CA GLY A 33 -13.69 -5.63 -0.53
C GLY A 33 -13.84 -6.50 0.72
N GLU A 34 -13.26 -7.69 0.72
CA GLU A 34 -13.08 -8.44 1.97
C GLU A 34 -11.89 -7.85 2.74
N VAL A 35 -12.06 -7.62 4.04
CA VAL A 35 -11.02 -7.05 4.91
C VAL A 35 -11.04 -7.78 6.25
N TYR A 36 -9.89 -8.24 6.71
CA TYR A 36 -9.75 -8.88 8.03
C TYR A 36 -8.37 -8.64 8.64
N TYR A 37 -8.28 -8.73 9.97
CA TYR A 37 -7.02 -8.60 10.69
C TYR A 37 -6.31 -9.95 10.76
N LEU A 38 -5.05 -10.00 10.31
CA LEU A 38 -4.24 -11.22 10.29
C LEU A 38 -3.45 -11.41 11.59
N GLY A 39 -3.07 -10.32 12.25
CA GLY A 39 -2.21 -10.33 13.43
C GLY A 39 -1.00 -9.41 13.25
N SER A 40 0.02 -9.60 14.08
CA SER A 40 1.24 -8.80 14.05
C SER A 40 2.42 -9.57 13.46
N ARG A 41 3.15 -8.98 12.50
CA ARG A 41 4.29 -9.61 11.80
C ARG A 41 5.37 -8.58 11.43
N PRO A 42 6.65 -8.99 11.34
CA PRO A 42 7.70 -8.18 10.74
C PRO A 42 7.66 -8.23 9.21
N ILE A 43 8.22 -7.20 8.55
CA ILE A 43 8.42 -7.15 7.09
C ILE A 43 9.79 -6.54 6.76
N PRO A 44 10.74 -7.31 6.19
CA PRO A 44 12.04 -6.76 5.81
C PRO A 44 11.90 -5.52 4.88
N PRO A 45 12.72 -4.46 5.02
CA PRO A 45 13.82 -4.31 5.97
C PRO A 45 13.39 -3.86 7.38
N MET A 46 12.09 -3.66 7.62
CA MET A 46 11.55 -3.29 8.92
C MET A 46 11.45 -4.52 9.83
N ASN A 47 12.20 -4.54 10.93
CA ASN A 47 12.17 -5.66 11.87
C ASN A 47 11.15 -5.48 13.01
N ASP A 48 10.40 -4.37 12.99
CA ASP A 48 9.35 -4.10 13.97
C ASP A 48 8.12 -4.98 13.70
N HIS A 49 7.41 -5.31 14.77
CA HIS A 49 6.15 -6.04 14.66
C HIS A 49 5.04 -5.05 14.30
N LEU A 50 4.49 -5.21 13.09
CA LEU A 50 3.48 -4.33 12.52
C LEU A 50 2.13 -5.04 12.51
N ASP A 51 1.06 -4.30 12.74
CA ASP A 51 -0.30 -4.82 12.62
C ASP A 51 -0.64 -5.02 11.14
N VAL A 52 -1.04 -6.25 10.79
CA VAL A 52 -1.34 -6.64 9.41
C VAL A 52 -2.84 -6.78 9.22
N VAL A 53 -3.38 -5.97 8.32
CA VAL A 53 -4.75 -6.09 7.81
C VAL A 53 -4.67 -6.62 6.39
N VAL A 54 -5.40 -7.68 6.11
CA VAL A 54 -5.51 -8.26 4.76
C VAL A 54 -6.74 -7.65 4.08
N GLY A 55 -6.57 -7.24 2.84
CA GLY A 55 -7.67 -6.86 1.95
C GLY A 55 -7.68 -7.68 0.67
N ILE A 56 -8.85 -8.09 0.22
CA ILE A 56 -9.03 -8.82 -1.04
C ILE A 56 -9.93 -7.99 -1.96
N TYR A 57 -9.40 -7.61 -3.12
CA TYR A 57 -10.13 -6.86 -4.14
C TYR A 57 -9.64 -7.20 -5.55
N GLY A 58 -10.59 -7.42 -6.48
CA GLY A 58 -10.27 -7.67 -7.89
C GLY A 58 -9.42 -8.92 -8.12
N GLY A 59 -9.50 -9.90 -7.22
CA GLY A 59 -8.70 -11.13 -7.24
C GLY A 59 -7.28 -11.00 -6.68
N MET A 60 -6.90 -9.82 -6.19
CA MET A 60 -5.60 -9.60 -5.54
C MET A 60 -5.77 -9.59 -4.02
N GLU A 61 -4.84 -10.26 -3.34
CA GLU A 61 -4.66 -10.14 -1.89
C GLU A 61 -3.66 -9.01 -1.61
N THR A 62 -3.91 -8.23 -0.56
CA THR A 62 -3.02 -7.16 -0.13
C THR A 62 -2.84 -7.20 1.38
N ASN A 63 -1.59 -7.30 1.82
CA ASN A 63 -1.23 -7.11 3.22
C ASN A 63 -0.93 -5.64 3.44
N PHE A 64 -1.70 -4.98 4.30
CA PHE A 64 -1.47 -3.62 4.75
C PHE A 64 -0.80 -3.65 6.13
N TYR A 65 0.40 -3.09 6.23
CA TYR A 65 1.21 -3.08 7.45
C TYR A 65 1.12 -1.73 8.15
N PHE A 66 0.59 -1.73 9.36
CA PHE A 66 0.41 -0.53 10.17
C PHE A 66 1.38 -0.51 11.35
N ALA A 67 1.99 0.65 11.58
CA ALA A 67 2.76 0.88 12.80
C ALA A 67 1.83 0.78 14.02
N PRO A 68 2.17 -0.02 15.04
CA PRO A 68 1.33 -0.20 16.22
C PRO A 68 1.13 1.12 16.98
N ASP A 69 2.14 1.98 16.94
CA ASP A 69 2.10 3.33 17.48
C ASP A 69 1.54 4.30 16.43
N GLY A 70 0.31 4.74 16.65
CA GLY A 70 -0.34 5.77 15.82
C GLY A 70 -1.02 5.25 14.54
N GLY A 71 -0.87 3.97 14.19
CA GLY A 71 -1.63 3.33 13.11
C GLY A 71 -1.29 3.84 11.71
N LEU A 72 -0.08 4.36 11.50
CA LEU A 72 0.36 4.79 10.16
C LEU A 72 0.61 3.57 9.28
N LEU A 73 0.12 3.59 8.04
CA LEU A 73 0.44 2.58 7.04
C LEU A 73 1.91 2.73 6.65
N VAL A 74 2.77 1.75 6.94
CA VAL A 74 4.20 1.83 6.65
C VAL A 74 4.63 0.97 5.48
N ALA A 75 3.84 -0.06 5.14
CA ALA A 75 4.08 -0.87 3.96
C ALA A 75 2.80 -1.51 3.43
N MET A 76 2.86 -1.94 2.17
CA MET A 76 1.91 -2.90 1.61
C MET A 76 2.60 -3.92 0.70
N GLU A 77 2.11 -5.16 0.74
CA GLU A 77 2.47 -6.21 -0.22
C GLU A 77 1.22 -6.57 -1.02
N VAL A 78 1.31 -6.55 -2.34
CA VAL A 78 0.19 -6.85 -3.24
C VAL A 78 0.51 -8.11 -4.03
N PHE A 79 -0.28 -9.15 -3.77
CA PHE A 79 -0.12 -10.47 -4.36
C PHE A 79 -1.08 -10.61 -5.53
N ALA A 80 -0.52 -10.71 -6.73
CA ALA A 80 -1.29 -11.06 -7.92
C ALA A 80 -1.62 -12.55 -7.97
N THR A 81 -0.72 -13.39 -7.43
CA THR A 81 -0.80 -14.86 -7.32
C THR A 81 0.15 -15.31 -6.21
N ASP A 82 -0.15 -16.40 -5.51
CA ASP A 82 0.68 -16.94 -4.41
C ASP A 82 2.08 -17.44 -4.85
N GLU A 83 2.29 -17.68 -6.15
CA GLU A 83 3.54 -18.24 -6.69
C GLU A 83 4.56 -17.17 -7.12
N ARG A 84 4.26 -15.88 -6.97
CA ARG A 84 5.12 -14.77 -7.41
C ARG A 84 5.43 -13.83 -6.26
N ASP A 85 6.63 -13.24 -6.28
CA ASP A 85 6.99 -12.18 -5.36
C ASP A 85 5.97 -11.03 -5.46
N PRO A 86 5.53 -10.47 -4.32
CA PRO A 86 4.57 -9.38 -4.33
C PRO A 86 5.17 -8.10 -4.92
N ALA A 87 4.30 -7.22 -5.38
CA ALA A 87 4.67 -5.81 -5.51
C ALA A 87 4.60 -5.17 -4.13
N GLU A 88 5.65 -4.47 -3.73
CA GLU A 88 5.75 -3.88 -2.39
C GLU A 88 5.80 -2.36 -2.50
N LEU A 89 5.08 -1.67 -1.63
CA LEU A 89 5.25 -0.22 -1.41
C LEU A 89 5.60 0.04 0.05
N TYR A 90 6.64 0.82 0.30
CA TYR A 90 7.03 1.28 1.64
C TYR A 90 6.78 2.78 1.75
N PHE A 91 6.13 3.20 2.82
CA PHE A 91 5.72 4.57 3.09
C PHE A 91 6.55 5.15 4.22
N SER A 92 7.14 6.32 3.99
CA SER A 92 8.00 6.98 4.99
C SER A 92 7.92 8.50 4.88
N ASP A 93 8.63 9.17 5.79
CA ASP A 93 8.68 10.63 5.89
C ASP A 93 7.29 11.26 6.02
N TYR A 94 6.44 10.67 6.87
CA TYR A 94 5.09 11.15 7.12
C TYR A 94 5.08 12.59 7.61
N GLN A 95 4.20 13.41 7.03
CA GLN A 95 3.96 14.78 7.44
C GLN A 95 2.46 15.03 7.57
N GLU A 96 2.10 15.89 8.53
CA GLU A 96 0.73 16.36 8.67
C GLU A 96 0.42 17.40 7.59
N PHE A 97 -0.70 17.20 6.90
CA PHE A 97 -1.27 18.11 5.93
C PHE A 97 -2.79 18.17 6.13
N GLU A 98 -3.31 19.34 6.49
CA GLU A 98 -4.74 19.58 6.74
C GLU A 98 -5.38 18.54 7.70
N GLY A 99 -4.67 18.21 8.80
CA GLY A 99 -5.13 17.24 9.81
C GLY A 99 -5.01 15.77 9.40
N ARG A 100 -4.31 15.47 8.30
CA ARG A 100 -4.06 14.11 7.81
C ARG A 100 -2.56 13.83 7.75
N TRP A 101 -2.15 12.65 8.19
CA TRP A 101 -0.77 12.20 8.05
C TRP A 101 -0.58 11.53 6.68
N LEU A 102 0.28 12.09 5.85
CA LEU A 102 0.54 11.62 4.49
C LEU A 102 2.04 11.32 4.29
N PRO A 103 2.39 10.23 3.58
CA PRO A 103 3.79 9.90 3.33
C PRO A 103 4.39 10.87 2.33
N ARG A 104 5.65 11.28 2.57
CA ARG A 104 6.41 12.12 1.64
C ARG A 104 7.40 11.33 0.80
N ARG A 105 7.64 10.07 1.18
CA ARG A 105 8.44 9.12 0.42
C ARG A 105 7.69 7.81 0.25
N ILE A 106 7.66 7.31 -0.98
CA ILE A 106 7.06 6.04 -1.35
C ILE A 106 8.11 5.24 -2.13
N GLU A 107 8.55 4.13 -1.59
CA GLU A 107 9.52 3.25 -2.24
C GLU A 107 8.81 2.01 -2.78
N ALA A 108 8.93 1.75 -4.08
CA ALA A 108 8.35 0.58 -4.73
C ALA A 108 9.41 -0.50 -4.95
N ARG A 109 9.11 -1.74 -4.56
CA ARG A 109 10.00 -2.90 -4.72
C ARG A 109 9.29 -4.08 -5.40
N HIS A 110 10.11 -4.99 -5.91
CA HIS A 110 9.69 -6.29 -6.40
C HIS A 110 10.85 -7.28 -6.18
N GLY A 111 10.60 -8.28 -5.32
CA GLY A 111 11.67 -9.08 -4.72
C GLY A 111 12.70 -8.19 -4.02
N ASP A 112 13.98 -8.56 -4.10
CA ASP A 112 15.07 -7.81 -3.43
C ASP A 112 15.44 -6.47 -4.08
N ARG A 113 14.71 -6.03 -5.12
CA ARG A 113 15.07 -4.85 -5.91
C ARG A 113 14.14 -3.68 -5.66
N VAL A 114 14.74 -2.53 -5.30
CA VAL A 114 14.07 -1.23 -5.39
C VAL A 114 13.82 -0.90 -6.87
N PHE A 115 12.56 -0.85 -7.26
CA PHE A 115 12.13 -0.49 -8.59
C PHE A 115 12.11 1.03 -8.77
N ALA A 116 11.54 1.75 -7.80
CA ALA A 116 11.44 3.21 -7.82
C ALA A 116 11.39 3.79 -6.40
N ASP A 117 11.83 5.04 -6.28
CA ASP A 117 11.75 5.84 -5.05
C ASP A 117 11.13 7.20 -5.37
N PHE A 118 9.92 7.42 -4.89
CA PHE A 118 9.11 8.60 -5.16
C PHE A 118 9.20 9.57 -3.99
N ASN A 119 9.67 10.79 -4.27
CA ASN A 119 9.66 11.90 -3.34
C ASN A 119 8.47 12.81 -3.67
N VAL A 120 7.45 12.81 -2.82
CA VAL A 120 6.27 13.65 -2.97
C VAL A 120 6.67 15.08 -2.64
N LYS A 121 6.60 15.97 -3.63
CA LYS A 121 6.97 17.39 -3.46
C LYS A 121 5.80 18.27 -3.08
N GLU A 122 4.61 17.93 -3.55
CA GLU A 122 3.40 18.72 -3.39
C GLU A 122 2.22 17.80 -3.16
N ILE A 123 1.31 18.20 -2.28
CA ILE A 123 0.04 17.54 -2.03
C ILE A 123 -1.02 18.62 -2.20
N ALA A 124 -2.05 18.30 -2.98
CA ALA A 124 -3.23 19.12 -3.14
C ALA A 124 -4.45 18.27 -2.75
N MET A 125 -5.37 18.89 -2.03
CA MET A 125 -6.65 18.29 -1.65
C MET A 125 -7.74 19.01 -2.42
N GLU A 126 -8.48 18.27 -3.23
CA GLU A 126 -9.70 18.76 -3.84
C GLU A 126 -10.87 18.36 -2.95
N ALA A 127 -11.88 19.25 -2.84
CA ALA A 127 -13.13 18.87 -2.20
C ALA A 127 -13.70 17.65 -2.95
N ALA A 128 -14.15 16.65 -2.21
CA ALA A 128 -14.84 15.53 -2.84
C ALA A 128 -16.08 16.07 -3.57
N ASP A 129 -16.25 15.68 -4.83
CA ASP A 129 -17.51 15.93 -5.55
C ASP A 129 -18.66 15.39 -4.69
N GLU A 130 -19.74 16.18 -4.55
CA GLU A 130 -20.96 15.68 -3.93
C GLU A 130 -21.44 14.44 -4.72
N PRO A 131 -21.83 13.36 -4.02
CA PRO A 131 -22.25 12.10 -4.65
C PRO A 131 -23.51 12.24 -5.51
#